data_AF-A0A0H3ZQJ1-F1
#
_entry.id   AF-A0A0H3ZQJ1-F1
#
_cell.length_a   1.000
_cell.length_b   1.000
_cell.length_c   1.000
_cell.angle_alpha   90.00
_cell.angle_beta   90.00
_cell.angle_gamma   90.00
#
_symmetry.space_group_name_H-M   'P 1'
#
loop_
_entity.id
_entity.type
_entity.pdbx_description
1 polymer ?
#
loop_
_entity_poly.entity_id
_entity_poly.type
_entity_poly.pdbx_seq_one_letter_code
_entity_poly.pdbx_strand_id
1 'polypeptide(L)'
;MRNADLIEAIKFFTPISKSNRVHSNFVFRFSFCGLSDDKAARSVGVDIEQIHKWDDGEDIPFPVRRVWLLESGREIPEYTGFPGWGFRGGRFYTPDGVSYTDRQIRVALFLLDQNP
;
A
#
# COMPACT_ATOMS: atom_id res chain seq x y z
N MET A 1 17.57 28.04 5.61
CA MET A 1 16.49 27.12 5.22
C MET A 1 15.97 26.46 6.50
N ARG A 2 15.20 27.23 7.27
CA ARG A 2 13.74 27.18 7.44
C ARG A 2 13.26 25.94 8.21
N ASN A 3 13.28 26.11 9.54
CA ASN A 3 12.50 25.35 10.54
C ASN A 3 11.00 25.21 10.20
N ALA A 4 10.50 25.99 9.23
CA ALA A 4 9.14 25.93 8.72
C ALA A 4 8.83 24.58 8.03
N ASP A 5 9.81 23.98 7.33
CA ASP A 5 9.58 22.75 6.56
C ASP A 5 9.33 21.53 7.48
N LEU A 6 9.94 21.52 8.67
CA LEU A 6 9.73 20.50 9.70
C LEU A 6 8.39 20.64 10.40
N ILE A 7 7.98 21.87 10.77
CA ILE A 7 6.68 22.12 11.40
C ILE A 7 5.54 21.79 10.44
N GLU A 8 5.71 22.07 9.15
CA GLU A 8 4.73 21.74 8.11
C GLU A 8 4.68 20.24 7.82
N ALA A 9 5.84 19.56 7.75
CA ALA A 9 5.89 18.10 7.66
C ALA A 9 5.26 17.43 8.90
N ILE A 10 5.49 17.96 10.10
CA ILE A 10 4.90 17.46 11.35
C ILE A 10 3.38 17.48 11.28
N LYS A 11 2.73 18.43 10.59
CA LYS A 11 1.27 18.44 10.41
C LYS A 11 0.75 17.24 9.61
N PHE A 12 1.54 16.71 8.67
CA PHE A 12 1.23 15.47 7.93
C PHE A 12 1.52 14.21 8.76
N PHE A 13 2.34 14.31 9.82
CA PHE A 13 2.69 13.20 10.71
C PHE A 13 1.98 13.26 12.08
N THR A 14 1.30 14.37 12.43
CA THR A 14 0.49 14.46 13.64
C THR A 14 -0.92 13.94 13.37
N PRO A 15 -1.38 12.91 14.10
CA PRO A 15 -2.77 12.49 14.06
C PRO A 15 -3.64 13.61 14.66
N ILE A 16 -4.54 14.18 13.86
CA ILE A 16 -5.47 15.18 14.34
C ILE A 16 -6.62 14.45 15.06
N SER A 17 -6.51 14.48 16.39
CA SER A 17 -7.57 14.44 17.42
C SER A 17 -8.00 13.09 18.03
N LYS A 18 -7.73 13.01 19.35
CA LYS A 18 -8.50 12.34 20.42
C LYS A 18 -8.35 10.82 20.60
N SER A 19 -7.11 10.37 20.63
CA SER A 19 -6.65 9.44 21.65
C SER A 19 -5.12 9.56 21.72
N ASN A 20 -4.52 9.53 22.91
CA ASN A 20 -3.06 9.50 23.06
C ASN A 20 -2.41 8.19 22.51
N ARG A 21 -3.17 7.41 21.73
CA ARG A 21 -2.79 6.14 21.12
C ARG A 21 -3.25 6.13 19.68
N VAL A 22 -2.31 5.94 18.78
CA VAL A 22 -2.56 5.61 17.37
C VAL A 22 -3.42 4.34 17.34
N HIS A 23 -4.59 4.39 16.70
CA HIS A 23 -5.44 3.22 16.57
C HIS A 23 -4.86 2.23 15.55
N SER A 24 -5.17 0.93 15.71
CA SER A 24 -4.65 -0.13 14.85
C SER A 24 -5.06 0.04 13.38
N ASN A 25 -6.21 0.66 13.12
CA ASN A 25 -6.68 0.93 11.77
C ASN A 25 -5.79 1.93 11.03
N PHE A 26 -5.36 3.01 11.68
CA PHE A 26 -4.38 3.93 11.11
C PHE A 26 -3.06 3.20 10.79
N VAL A 27 -2.56 2.39 11.73
CA VAL A 27 -1.34 1.60 11.51
C VAL A 27 -1.52 0.64 10.33
N PHE A 28 -2.68 0.00 10.22
CA PHE A 28 -3.03 -0.88 9.11
C PHE A 28 -3.01 -0.15 7.76
N ARG A 29 -3.69 0.99 7.63
CA ARG A 29 -3.75 1.74 6.36
C ARG A 29 -2.40 2.36 6.01
N PHE A 30 -1.83 3.14 6.93
CA PHE A 30 -0.66 3.97 6.66
C PHE A 30 0.64 3.17 6.68
N SER A 31 0.89 2.41 7.75
CA SER A 31 2.16 1.70 7.93
C SER A 31 2.17 0.35 7.22
N PHE A 32 1.13 -0.47 7.43
CA PHE A 32 1.08 -1.80 6.84
C PHE A 32 0.78 -1.72 5.33
N CYS A 33 -0.31 -1.09 4.92
CA CYS A 33 -0.69 -0.99 3.50
C CYS A 33 0.07 0.11 2.73
N GLY A 34 0.72 1.07 3.40
CA GLY A 34 1.48 2.12 2.72
C GLY A 34 0.59 3.10 1.94
N LEU A 35 -0.68 3.25 2.31
CA LEU A 35 -1.64 4.10 1.60
C LEU A 35 -1.77 5.44 2.32
N SER A 36 -1.71 6.54 1.56
CA SER A 36 -2.23 7.83 2.04
C SER A 36 -3.74 7.75 2.24
N ASP A 37 -4.27 8.69 3.00
CA ASP A 37 -5.72 8.88 3.19
C ASP A 37 -6.44 9.09 1.85
N ASP A 38 -5.90 9.95 0.99
CA ASP A 38 -6.41 10.22 -0.37
C ASP A 38 -6.42 8.96 -1.25
N LYS A 39 -5.31 8.19 -1.27
CA LYS A 39 -5.25 6.95 -2.07
C LYS A 39 -6.22 5.90 -1.52
N ALA A 40 -6.29 5.77 -0.19
CA ALA A 40 -7.21 4.87 0.48
C ALA A 40 -8.68 5.20 0.16
N ALA A 41 -9.05 6.48 0.22
CA ALA A 41 -10.38 7.00 -0.14
C ALA A 41 -10.74 6.68 -1.59
N ARG A 42 -9.87 7.05 -2.55
CA ARG A 42 -10.09 6.80 -3.98
C ARG A 42 -10.23 5.32 -4.32
N SER A 43 -9.44 4.44 -3.68
CA SER A 43 -9.46 3.00 -3.96
C SER A 43 -10.79 2.31 -3.63
N VAL A 44 -11.57 2.87 -2.71
CA VAL A 44 -12.85 2.29 -2.28
C VAL A 44 -14.06 3.21 -2.52
N GLY A 45 -13.85 4.36 -3.16
CA GLY A 45 -14.91 5.28 -3.58
C GLY A 45 -15.63 5.98 -2.43
N VAL A 46 -14.90 6.37 -1.37
CA VAL A 46 -15.44 7.11 -0.22
C VAL A 46 -14.72 8.44 -0.02
N ASP A 47 -15.28 9.32 0.80
CA ASP A 47 -14.66 10.60 1.18
C ASP A 47 -13.53 10.41 2.20
N ILE A 48 -12.59 11.37 2.25
CA ILE A 48 -11.45 11.35 3.17
C ILE A 48 -11.92 11.35 4.63
N GLU A 49 -13.03 12.02 4.94
CA GLU A 49 -13.63 12.02 6.27
C GLU A 49 -14.00 10.60 6.73
N GLN A 50 -14.41 9.72 5.81
CA GLN A 50 -14.71 8.33 6.16
C GLN A 50 -13.43 7.55 6.51
N ILE A 51 -12.31 7.87 5.84
CA ILE A 51 -10.99 7.31 6.19
C ILE A 51 -10.59 7.73 7.60
N HIS A 52 -10.78 9.00 7.97
CA HIS A 52 -10.45 9.48 9.31
C HIS A 52 -11.26 8.78 10.39
N LYS A 53 -12.58 8.59 10.19
CA LYS A 53 -13.40 7.85 11.16
C LYS A 53 -12.92 6.41 11.34
N TRP A 54 -12.59 5.72 10.25
CA TRP A 54 -12.00 4.38 10.30
C TRP A 54 -10.65 4.37 11.00
N ASP A 55 -9.77 5.32 10.69
CA ASP A 55 -8.48 5.47 11.35
C ASP A 55 -8.62 5.77 12.84
N ASP A 56 -9.67 6.46 13.26
CA ASP A 56 -9.98 6.79 14.65
C ASP A 56 -10.67 5.65 15.42
N GLY A 57 -11.02 4.57 14.74
CA GLY A 57 -11.51 3.33 15.36
C GLY A 57 -12.92 2.90 14.98
N GLU A 58 -13.57 3.56 14.03
CA GLU A 58 -14.74 2.98 13.38
C GLU A 58 -14.35 1.67 12.65
N ASP A 59 -15.24 0.69 12.67
CA ASP A 59 -14.99 -0.60 12.02
C ASP A 59 -14.83 -0.44 10.50
N ILE A 60 -13.67 -0.85 9.99
CA ILE A 60 -13.42 -0.92 8.55
C ILE A 60 -14.14 -2.15 7.99
N PRO A 61 -15.03 -2.00 6.99
CA PRO A 61 -15.68 -3.13 6.33
C PRO A 61 -14.66 -4.13 5.76
N PHE A 62 -14.96 -5.42 5.86
CA PHE A 62 -14.07 -6.47 5.33
C PHE A 62 -13.68 -6.26 3.85
N PRO A 63 -14.60 -5.90 2.93
CA PRO A 63 -14.23 -5.63 1.53
C PRO A 63 -13.24 -4.46 1.37
N VAL A 64 -13.34 -3.43 2.20
CA VAL A 64 -12.41 -2.28 2.19
C VAL A 64 -11.01 -2.72 2.59
N ARG A 65 -10.88 -3.54 3.66
CA ARG A 65 -9.58 -4.12 4.06
C ARG A 65 -8.96 -4.94 2.93
N ARG A 66 -9.77 -5.71 2.20
CA ARG A 66 -9.31 -6.53 1.05
C ARG A 66 -8.79 -5.67 -0.09
N VAL A 67 -9.51 -4.61 -0.46
CA VAL A 67 -9.07 -3.68 -1.51
C VAL A 67 -7.74 -3.03 -1.12
N TRP A 68 -7.57 -2.58 0.12
CA TRP A 68 -6.30 -1.98 0.55
C TRP A 68 -5.14 -2.97 0.58
N LEU A 69 -5.38 -4.24 0.90
CA LEU A 69 -4.37 -5.30 0.80
C LEU A 69 -3.95 -5.54 -0.65
N LEU A 70 -4.90 -5.53 -1.59
CA LEU A 70 -4.63 -5.63 -3.03
C LEU A 70 -3.85 -4.41 -3.54
N GLU A 71 -4.30 -3.20 -3.22
CA GLU A 71 -3.66 -1.93 -3.61
C GLU A 71 -2.23 -1.76 -3.05
N SER A 72 -1.96 -2.40 -1.91
CA SER A 72 -0.61 -2.43 -1.31
C SER A 72 0.31 -3.48 -1.94
N GLY A 73 -0.21 -4.33 -2.84
CA GLY A 73 0.51 -5.46 -3.44
C GLY A 73 0.81 -6.59 -2.46
N ARG A 74 0.15 -6.60 -1.29
CA ARG A 74 0.30 -7.64 -0.27
C ARG A 74 -0.59 -8.84 -0.51
N GLU A 75 -1.65 -8.62 -1.27
CA GLU A 75 -2.55 -9.66 -1.73
C GLU A 75 -2.52 -9.71 -3.26
N ILE A 76 -2.32 -10.91 -3.79
CA ILE A 76 -2.31 -11.18 -5.24
C ILE A 76 -3.58 -12.01 -5.53
N PRO A 77 -4.38 -11.65 -6.56
CA PRO A 77 -5.57 -12.42 -6.90
C PRO A 77 -5.25 -13.90 -7.14
N GLU A 78 -6.17 -14.77 -6.74
CA GLU A 78 -6.06 -16.23 -6.87
C GLU A 78 -5.96 -16.69 -8.34
N TYR A 79 -6.41 -15.85 -9.28
CA TYR A 79 -6.34 -16.08 -10.73
C TYR A 79 -4.97 -15.77 -11.35
N THR A 80 -3.93 -15.57 -10.56
CA THR A 80 -2.59 -15.33 -11.10
C THR A 80 -1.88 -16.66 -11.34
N GLY A 81 -1.33 -16.85 -12.54
CA GLY A 81 -0.37 -17.93 -12.86
C GLY A 81 0.97 -17.78 -12.13
N PHE A 82 0.97 -17.09 -10.98
CA PHE A 82 2.11 -16.69 -10.19
C PHE A 82 2.01 -17.19 -8.73
N PRO A 83 1.59 -18.45 -8.45
CA PRO A 83 1.56 -18.96 -7.09
C PRO A 83 2.97 -18.96 -6.48
N GLY A 84 3.13 -18.38 -5.30
CA GLY A 84 4.42 -18.27 -4.60
C GLY A 84 5.32 -17.12 -5.09
N TRP A 85 4.88 -16.34 -6.08
CA TRP A 85 5.56 -15.12 -6.47
C TRP A 85 5.11 -13.96 -5.57
N GLY A 86 5.92 -12.90 -5.49
CA GLY A 86 5.59 -11.75 -4.67
C GLY A 86 6.31 -10.47 -5.07
N PHE A 87 5.81 -9.33 -4.62
CA PHE A 87 6.51 -8.06 -4.76
C PHE A 87 6.90 -7.53 -3.38
N ARG A 88 8.19 -7.28 -3.15
CA ARG A 88 8.69 -6.78 -1.87
C ARG A 88 9.85 -5.84 -2.08
N GLY A 89 9.78 -4.64 -1.50
CA GLY A 89 10.91 -3.68 -1.49
C GLY A 89 11.41 -3.29 -2.89
N GLY A 90 10.51 -3.16 -3.87
CA GLY A 90 10.88 -2.78 -5.24
C GLY A 90 11.40 -3.93 -6.12
N ARG A 91 11.31 -5.18 -5.65
CA ARG A 91 11.78 -6.36 -6.37
C ARG A 91 10.65 -7.37 -6.54
N PHE A 92 10.67 -8.07 -7.66
CA PHE A 92 9.77 -9.17 -7.94
C PHE A 92 10.43 -10.49 -7.55
N TYR A 93 9.79 -11.25 -6.68
CA TYR A 93 10.28 -12.51 -6.14
C TYR A 93 9.60 -13.69 -6.80
N THR A 94 10.39 -14.72 -7.06
CA THR A 94 9.95 -16.01 -7.56
C THR A 94 9.71 -17.00 -6.42
N PRO A 95 9.02 -18.13 -6.67
CA PRO A 95 8.76 -19.14 -5.64
C PRO A 95 10.02 -19.81 -5.06
N ASP A 96 11.12 -19.86 -5.83
CA ASP A 96 12.43 -20.33 -5.39
C ASP A 96 13.26 -19.26 -4.64
N GLY A 97 12.68 -18.08 -4.40
CA GLY A 97 13.28 -17.02 -3.58
C GLY A 97 14.25 -16.12 -4.34
N VAL A 98 14.42 -16.30 -5.64
CA VAL A 98 15.16 -15.39 -6.51
C VAL A 98 14.38 -14.08 -6.66
N SER A 99 15.09 -12.97 -6.89
CA SER A 99 14.43 -11.68 -7.08
C SER A 99 15.01 -10.89 -8.22
N TYR A 100 14.12 -10.19 -8.94
CA TYR A 100 14.45 -9.42 -10.13
C TYR A 100 14.11 -7.95 -9.96
N THR A 101 14.93 -7.10 -10.58
CA THR A 101 14.62 -5.69 -10.79
C THR A 101 13.67 -5.51 -11.97
N ASP A 102 13.07 -4.33 -12.07
CA ASP A 102 12.22 -3.95 -13.21
C ASP A 102 12.98 -4.10 -14.55
N ARG A 103 14.26 -3.70 -14.59
CA ARG A 103 15.10 -3.81 -15.79
C ARG A 103 15.30 -5.26 -16.22
N GLN A 104 15.55 -6.16 -15.28
CA GLN A 104 15.75 -7.58 -15.60
C GLN A 104 14.47 -8.20 -16.18
N ILE A 105 13.31 -7.86 -15.62
CA ILE A 105 12.02 -8.30 -16.14
C ILE A 105 11.78 -7.77 -17.56
N ARG A 106 12.02 -6.47 -17.79
CA ARG A 106 11.85 -5.86 -19.12
C ARG A 106 12.70 -6.53 -20.19
N VAL A 107 13.95 -6.87 -19.86
CA VAL A 107 14.85 -7.59 -20.78
C VAL A 107 14.33 -8.99 -21.06
N ALA A 108 13.87 -9.73 -20.04
CA ALA A 108 13.32 -11.07 -20.24
C ALA A 108 12.08 -11.04 -21.15
N LEU A 109 11.15 -10.11 -20.92
CA LEU A 109 9.96 -9.94 -21.76
C LEU A 109 10.33 -9.60 -23.20
N PHE A 110 11.26 -8.65 -23.41
CA PHE A 110 11.75 -8.30 -24.75
C PHE A 110 12.29 -9.53 -25.49
N LEU A 111 13.10 -10.36 -24.82
CA LEU A 111 13.69 -11.56 -25.43
C LEU A 111 12.64 -12.61 -25.79
N LEU A 112 11.59 -12.77 -24.97
CA LEU A 112 10.47 -13.67 -25.25
C LEU A 112 9.69 -13.20 -26.49
N ASP A 113 9.44 -11.89 -26.61
CA ASP A 113 8.74 -11.32 -27.77
C ASP A 113 9.52 -11.51 -29.09
N GLN A 114 10.85 -11.68 -29.04
CA GLN A 114 11.66 -11.94 -30.22
C GLN A 114 11.66 -13.43 -30.67
N ASN A 115 11.18 -14.35 -29.84
CA ASN A 115 11.12 -15.79 -30.12
C ASN A 115 9.67 -16.30 -30.01
N PRO A 116 8.83 -16.08 -31.04
CA PRO A 116 7.44 -16.52 -31.06
C PRO A 116 7.29 -18.05 -31.13
#